data_AF-A0A1G1E9I5-F1
#
_entry.id   AF-A0A1G1E9I5-F1
#
_cell.length_a   1.000
_cell.length_b   1.000
_cell.length_c   1.000
_cell.angle_alpha   90.00
_cell.angle_beta   90.00
_cell.angle_gamma   90.00
#
_symmetry.space_group_name_H-M   'P 1'
#
loop_
_entity.id
_entity.type
_entity.pdbx_description
1 polymer ?
#
loop_
_entity_poly.entity_id
_entity_poly.type
_entity_poly.pdbx_seq_one_letter_code
_entity_poly.pdbx_strand_id
1 'polypeptide(L)' 'MPPVYQENKRPYVERALDLNALLEKKSYFLLGPRQTGKTFLIGHSLKGVRVYDLLDTSVYLAMSQRPERLS' A
#
# COMPACT_ATOMS: atom_id res chain seq x y z
N MET A 1 4.82 -15.70 1.57
CA MET A 1 3.35 -15.74 1.37
C MET A 1 2.81 -14.42 1.91
N PRO A 2 2.25 -13.52 1.08
CA PRO A 2 1.67 -12.29 1.61
C PRO A 2 0.50 -12.62 2.55
N PRO A 3 0.22 -11.80 3.57
CA PRO A 3 -0.89 -12.03 4.47
C PRO A 3 -2.21 -12.06 3.69
N VAL A 4 -2.98 -13.13 3.86
CA VAL A 4 -4.34 -13.24 3.34
C VAL A 4 -5.23 -12.36 4.21
N TYR A 5 -5.55 -11.16 3.72
CA TYR A 5 -6.48 -10.28 4.40
C TYR A 5 -7.89 -10.90 4.32
N GLN A 6 -8.42 -11.33 5.46
CA GLN A 6 -9.80 -11.82 5.54
C GLN A 6 -10.77 -10.71 5.10
N GLU A 7 -11.68 -11.04 4.20
CA GLU A 7 -12.75 -10.17 3.71
C GLU A 7 -13.77 -9.97 4.84
N ASN A 8 -13.47 -9.03 5.74
CA ASN A 8 -14.41 -8.61 6.77
C ASN A 8 -15.58 -7.90 6.07
N LYS A 9 -16.80 -8.42 6.21
CA LYS A 9 -18.10 -7.79 5.83
C LYS A 9 -18.40 -6.52 6.65
N ARG A 10 -17.45 -5.59 6.73
CA ARG A 10 -17.68 -4.24 7.27
C ARG A 10 -18.04 -3.33 6.11
N PRO A 11 -19.04 -2.44 6.25
CA PRO A 11 -19.38 -1.51 5.18
C PRO A 11 -18.15 -0.67 4.84
N TYR A 12 -17.77 -0.67 3.57
CA TYR A 12 -16.73 0.20 3.04
C TYR A 12 -17.30 1.62 2.96
N VAL A 13 -16.63 2.57 3.61
CA VAL A 13 -16.91 3.99 3.42
C VAL A 13 -15.97 4.49 2.33
N GLU A 14 -16.55 4.95 1.23
CA GLU A 14 -15.82 5.52 0.11
C GLU A 14 -14.96 6.70 0.59
N ARG A 15 -13.71 6.72 0.14
CA ARG A 15 -12.76 7.78 0.48
C ARG A 15 -12.77 8.82 -0.64
N ALA A 16 -12.81 10.10 -0.28
CA ALA A 16 -12.72 11.20 -1.25
C ALA A 16 -11.38 11.25 -2.01
N LEU A 17 -10.37 10.51 -1.56
CA LEU A 17 -9.05 10.45 -2.18
C LEU A 17 -8.99 9.31 -3.20
N ASP A 18 -8.95 9.64 -4.48
CA ASP A 18 -8.69 8.67 -5.55
C ASP A 18 -7.18 8.45 -5.72
N LEU A 19 -6.69 7.28 -5.30
CA LEU A 19 -5.29 6.92 -5.42
C LEU A 19 -4.86 6.64 -6.87
N ASN A 20 -5.74 6.10 -7.72
CA ASN A 20 -5.36 5.75 -9.09
C ASN A 20 -5.08 7.02 -9.90
N ALA A 21 -6.00 7.99 -9.86
CA ALA A 21 -5.85 9.26 -10.56
C ALA A 21 -4.64 10.09 -10.07
N LEU A 22 -4.26 9.99 -8.79
CA LEU A 22 -3.08 10.67 -8.28
C LEU A 22 -1.79 10.03 -8.79
N LEU A 23 -1.69 8.71 -8.74
CA LEU A 23 -0.48 7.98 -9.08
C LEU A 23 -0.12 8.03 -10.58
N GLU A 24 -1.09 8.33 -11.45
CA GLU A 24 -0.83 8.61 -12.88
C GLU A 24 0.13 9.77 -13.10
N LYS A 25 0.18 10.74 -12.19
CA LYS A 25 0.96 11.97 -12.36
C LYS A 25 2.36 11.85 -11.79
N LYS A 26 2.49 11.30 -10.58
CA LYS A 26 3.75 11.16 -9.83
C LYS A 26 3.56 10.33 -8.57
N SER A 27 4.66 10.09 -7.86
CA SER A 27 4.66 9.47 -6.53
C SER A 27 4.20 10.45 -5.44
N TYR A 28 3.42 9.94 -4.47
CA TYR A 28 2.88 10.70 -3.34
C TYR A 28 3.19 10.02 -2.00
N PHE A 29 3.40 10.83 -0.96
CA PHE A 29 3.41 10.33 0.43
C PHE A 29 1.98 10.33 0.99
N LEU A 30 1.50 9.16 1.42
CA LEU A 30 0.21 9.02 2.08
C LEU A 30 0.35 9.21 3.59
N LEU A 31 0.18 10.46 4.06
CA LEU A 31 0.30 10.82 5.47
C LEU A 31 -1.04 10.70 6.22
N GLY A 32 -0.95 10.50 7.54
CA GLY A 32 -2.09 10.56 8.46
C GLY A 32 -1.89 9.74 9.74
N PRO A 33 -2.69 9.97 10.80
CA PRO A 33 -2.58 9.28 12.09
C PRO A 33 -2.61 7.75 11.97
N ARG A 34 -2.03 7.02 12.93
CA ARG A 34 -2.13 5.54 12.96
C ARG A 34 -3.62 5.12 13.03
N GLN A 35 -3.92 3.93 12.52
CA GLN A 35 -5.27 3.33 12.53
C GLN A 35 -6.36 4.05 11.70
N THR A 36 -6.03 5.04 10.86
CA THR A 36 -7.00 5.69 9.94
C THR A 36 -7.34 4.88 8.68
N GLY A 37 -6.84 3.65 8.57
CA GLY A 37 -7.12 2.76 7.44
C GLY A 37 -6.27 3.01 6.19
N LYS A 38 -5.07 3.60 6.30
CA LYS A 38 -4.17 3.82 5.15
C LYS A 38 -3.82 2.52 4.41
N THR A 39 -3.41 1.47 5.13
CA THR A 39 -3.12 0.15 4.54
C THR A 39 -4.35 -0.44 3.84
N PHE A 40 -5.52 -0.26 4.44
CA PHE A 40 -6.78 -0.70 3.86
C PHE A 40 -7.14 0.07 2.59
N LEU A 41 -6.94 1.40 2.56
CA LEU A 41 -7.16 2.22 1.37
C LEU A 41 -6.26 1.78 0.20
N ILE A 42 -4.97 1.51 0.46
CA ILE A 42 -4.04 1.00 -0.56
C ILE A 42 -4.52 -0.34 -1.12
N GLY A 43 -4.81 -1.32 -0.25
CA GLY A 43 -5.23 -2.65 -0.70
C GLY A 43 -6.61 -2.67 -1.40
N HIS A 44 -7.51 -1.76 -1.03
CA HIS A 44 -8.81 -1.63 -1.68
C HIS A 44 -8.71 -0.95 -3.06
N SER A 45 -7.93 0.13 -3.16
CA SER A 45 -7.90 0.98 -4.36
C SER A 45 -6.90 0.49 -5.41
N LEU A 46 -5.76 -0.06 -5.00
CA LEU A 46 -4.68 -0.50 -5.88
C LEU A 46 -4.67 -2.03 -5.94
N LYS A 47 -5.46 -2.59 -6.86
CA LYS A 47 -5.52 -4.04 -7.07
C LYS A 47 -4.40 -4.48 -8.03
N GLY A 48 -3.75 -5.59 -7.71
CA GLY A 48 -2.71 -6.18 -8.58
C GLY A 48 -1.35 -5.48 -8.54
N VAL A 49 -1.15 -4.51 -7.64
CA VAL A 49 0.15 -3.84 -7.48
C VAL A 49 1.03 -4.54 -6.44
N ARG A 50 2.35 -4.45 -6.60
CA ARG A 50 3.31 -4.92 -5.59
C ARG A 50 3.36 -3.91 -4.44
N VAL A 51 3.11 -4.38 -3.22
CA VAL A 51 3.21 -3.57 -1.99
C VAL A 51 4.41 -4.07 -1.20
N TYR A 52 5.34 -3.15 -0.88
CA TYR A 52 6.52 -3.45 -0.06
C TYR A 52 6.34 -2.81 1.32
N ASP A 53 6.30 -3.65 2.36
CA ASP A 53 6.30 -3.17 3.74
C ASP A 53 7.75 -2.92 4.19
N LEU A 54 8.16 -1.66 4.23
CA LEU A 54 9.52 -1.29 4.65
C LEU A 54 9.72 -1.38 6.17
N LEU A 55 8.67 -1.64 6.95
CA LEU A 55 8.80 -1.96 8.38
C LEU A 55 9.17 -3.43 8.60
N ASP A 56 9.02 -4.28 7.58
CA ASP A 56 9.61 -5.61 7.57
C ASP A 56 11.10 -5.50 7.22
N THR A 57 11.95 -5.77 8.22
CA THR A 57 13.41 -5.70 8.10
C THR A 57 13.96 -6.54 6.94
N SER A 58 13.34 -7.68 6.64
CA SER A 58 13.79 -8.55 5.55
C SER A 58 13.53 -7.93 4.18
N VAL A 59 12.37 -7.29 4.01
CA VAL A 59 11.99 -6.56 2.79
C VAL A 59 12.91 -5.35 2.63
N TYR A 60 13.10 -4.58 3.70
CA TYR A 60 13.98 -3.41 3.68
C TYR A 60 15.41 -3.77 3.28
N LEU A 61 16.00 -4.80 3.91
CA LEU A 61 17.36 -5.24 3.61
C LEU A 61 17.49 -5.72 2.15
N ALA A 62 16.51 -6.49 1.68
CA ALA A 62 16.52 -7.00 0.30
C ALA A 62 16.44 -5.89 -0.74
N MET A 63 15.65 -4.83 -0.50
CA MET A 63 15.54 -3.68 -1.40
C MET A 63 16.78 -2.77 -1.32
N SER A 64 17.35 -2.59 -0.13
CA SER A 64 18.55 -1.77 0.05
C SER A 64 19.80 -2.36 -0.61
N GLN A 65 19.93 -3.70 -0.64
CA GLN A 65 21.07 -4.37 -1.26
C GLN A 65 20.93 -4.51 -2.78
N ARG A 66 19.70 -4.52 -3.29
CA ARG A 66 19.37 -4.79 -4.71
C ARG A 66 18.28 -3.85 -5.20
N PRO A 67 18.58 -2.55 -5.38
CA PRO A 67 17.60 -1.55 -5.82
C PRO A 67 17.04 -1.83 -7.22
N GLU A 68 17.72 -2.62 -8.06
CA GLU A 68 17.24 -3.07 -9.37
C GLU A 68 15.94 -3.89 -9.33
N ARG A 69 15.52 -4.36 -8.15
CA ARG A 69 14.24 -5.08 -7.99
C ARG A 69 13.01 -4.16 -8.07
N LEU A 70 13.23 -2.85 -8.12
CA LEU A 70 12.17 -1.85 -8.27
C LEU A 70 11.71 -1.66 -9.73
N SER A 71 12.54 -2.05 -10.71
CA SER A 71 12.23 -1.94 -12.15
C SER A 71 11.35 -3.07 -12.67
#